data_AF-A0A7V5K5J7-F1
#
_entry.id   AF-A0A7V5K5J7-F1
#
_cell.length_a   1.000
_cell.length_b   1.000
_cell.length_c   1.000
_cell.angle_alpha   90.00
_cell.angle_beta   90.00
_cell.angle_gamma   90.00
#
_symmetry.space_group_name_H-M   'P 1'
#
loop_
_entity.id
_entity.type
_entity.pdbx_description
1 polymer ?
#
loop_
_entity_poly.entity_id
_entity_poly.type
_entity_poly.pdbx_seq_one_letter_code
_entity_poly.pdbx_strand_id
1 'polypeptide(L)'
;MKDCSRFRECLLLDVHGEAIPDCEAWQEHLAACPGCREEREHLLALLGQVRENWRLPEPTALQSARLRRSIMEGLDRRSRWPGGWPWPLKVPVPALAGAMMVALVAGWFGWQQIAPHRTEPGGLDSEERLLVQEKDLLEDMELLEDMEVIQRLVQILDKKEAVL
;
A
#
# COMPACT_ATOMS: atom_id res chain seq x y z
N MET A 1 -7.42 -8.65 -33.68
CA MET A 1 -7.61 -9.98 -33.02
C MET A 1 -6.44 -10.38 -32.12
N LYS A 2 -5.17 -10.14 -32.48
CA LYS A 2 -4.02 -10.51 -31.61
C LYS A 2 -3.84 -9.61 -30.37
N ASP A 3 -4.31 -8.36 -30.39
CA ASP A 3 -4.20 -7.46 -29.22
C ASP A 3 -5.18 -7.78 -28.09
N CYS A 4 -6.36 -8.33 -28.39
CA CYS A 4 -7.40 -8.57 -27.39
C CYS A 4 -6.95 -9.58 -26.32
N SER A 5 -6.14 -10.58 -26.68
CA SER A 5 -5.68 -11.61 -25.74
C SER A 5 -4.79 -11.04 -24.64
N ARG A 6 -4.03 -9.97 -24.92
CA ARG A 6 -3.20 -9.28 -23.92
C ARG A 6 -4.06 -8.66 -22.82
N PHE A 7 -5.25 -8.16 -23.17
CA PHE A 7 -6.13 -7.47 -22.24
C PHE A 7 -7.13 -8.38 -21.53
N ARG A 8 -7.05 -9.70 -21.72
CA ARG A 8 -7.97 -10.66 -21.09
C ARG A 8 -7.92 -10.63 -19.57
N GLU A 9 -6.72 -10.46 -19.01
CA GLU A 9 -6.55 -10.32 -17.57
C GLU A 9 -7.12 -8.98 -17.06
N CYS A 10 -6.85 -7.89 -17.78
CA CYS A 10 -7.41 -6.57 -17.48
C CYS A 10 -8.94 -6.59 -17.47
N LEU A 11 -9.56 -7.31 -18.43
CA LEU A 11 -11.01 -7.51 -18.50
C LEU A 11 -11.57 -8.18 -17.24
N LEU A 12 -10.92 -9.25 -16.77
CA LEU A 12 -11.36 -9.96 -15.56
C LEU A 12 -11.21 -9.06 -14.32
N LEU A 13 -10.05 -8.41 -14.17
CA LEU A 13 -9.78 -7.50 -13.05
C LEU A 13 -10.80 -6.36 -13.00
N ASP A 14 -11.09 -5.72 -14.15
CA ASP A 14 -12.09 -4.66 -14.28
C ASP A 14 -13.49 -5.12 -13.83
N VAL A 15 -13.93 -6.29 -14.34
CA VAL A 15 -15.24 -6.86 -14.01
C VAL A 15 -15.37 -7.21 -12.52
N HIS A 16 -14.28 -7.64 -11.89
CA HIS A 16 -14.23 -7.93 -10.45
C HIS A 16 -14.01 -6.68 -9.57
N GLY A 17 -13.71 -5.53 -10.16
CA GLY A 17 -13.43 -4.28 -9.44
C GLY A 17 -12.04 -4.26 -8.80
N GLU A 18 -11.11 -5.05 -9.32
CA GLU A 18 -9.72 -5.11 -8.87
C GLU A 18 -8.84 -4.07 -9.57
N ALA A 19 -7.64 -3.84 -9.01
CA ALA A 19 -6.69 -2.88 -9.57
C ALA A 19 -6.11 -3.38 -10.89
N ILE A 20 -6.16 -2.53 -11.93
CA ILE A 20 -5.66 -2.84 -13.27
C ILE A 20 -4.25 -2.27 -13.41
N PRO A 21 -3.23 -3.08 -13.76
CA PRO A 21 -1.84 -2.63 -13.82
C PRO A 21 -1.59 -1.54 -14.89
N ASP A 22 -2.21 -1.65 -16.06
CA ASP A 22 -2.12 -0.69 -17.17
C ASP A 22 -3.51 -0.10 -17.49
N CYS A 23 -4.07 0.68 -16.56
CA CYS A 23 -5.44 1.20 -16.68
C CYS A 23 -5.65 2.06 -17.95
N GLU A 24 -4.70 2.92 -18.32
CA GLU A 24 -4.82 3.78 -19.50
C GLU A 24 -4.89 2.97 -20.79
N ALA A 25 -3.95 2.04 -21.01
CA ALA A 25 -3.92 1.18 -22.19
C ALA A 25 -5.17 0.30 -22.30
N TRP A 26 -5.70 -0.17 -21.17
CA TRP A 26 -6.97 -0.90 -21.13
C TRP A 26 -8.16 -0.03 -21.55
N GLN A 27 -8.26 1.20 -21.05
CA GLN A 27 -9.34 2.10 -21.42
C GLN A 27 -9.28 2.51 -22.90
N GLU A 28 -8.09 2.78 -23.42
CA GLU A 28 -7.89 3.04 -24.85
C GLU A 28 -8.33 1.84 -25.70
N HIS A 29 -7.96 0.63 -25.28
CA HIS A 29 -8.39 -0.60 -25.94
C HIS A 29 -9.92 -0.76 -25.93
N LEU A 30 -10.57 -0.56 -24.78
CA LEU A 30 -12.03 -0.60 -24.66
C LEU A 30 -12.72 0.46 -25.54
N ALA A 31 -12.14 1.65 -25.67
CA ALA A 31 -12.68 2.68 -26.55
C ALA A 31 -12.62 2.25 -28.03
N ALA A 32 -11.53 1.60 -28.44
CA ALA A 32 -11.29 1.19 -29.83
C ALA A 32 -11.94 -0.16 -30.22
N CYS A 33 -12.10 -1.09 -29.27
CA CYS A 33 -12.48 -2.48 -29.55
C CYS A 33 -13.93 -2.78 -29.10
N PRO A 34 -14.90 -2.93 -30.03
CA PRO A 34 -16.27 -3.24 -29.66
C PRO A 34 -16.44 -4.65 -29.06
N GLY A 35 -15.65 -5.63 -29.49
CA GLY A 35 -15.76 -7.01 -28.99
C GLY A 35 -15.41 -7.11 -27.50
N CYS A 36 -14.36 -6.41 -27.05
CA CYS A 36 -14.00 -6.40 -25.63
C CYS A 36 -14.99 -5.62 -24.77
N ARG A 37 -15.68 -4.60 -25.34
CA ARG A 37 -16.79 -3.93 -24.64
C ARG A 37 -17.98 -4.86 -24.45
N GLU A 38 -18.39 -5.56 -25.50
CA GLU A 38 -19.51 -6.50 -25.43
C GLU A 38 -19.21 -7.65 -24.47
N GLU A 39 -17.99 -8.19 -24.49
CA GLU A 39 -17.55 -9.22 -23.55
C GLU A 39 -17.58 -8.72 -22.09
N ARG A 40 -17.13 -7.48 -21.85
CA ARG A 40 -17.21 -6.83 -20.52
C ARG A 40 -18.64 -6.68 -20.03
N GLU A 41 -19.53 -6.17 -20.88
CA GLU A 41 -20.95 -5.99 -20.55
C GLU A 41 -21.62 -7.33 -20.25
N HIS A 42 -21.31 -8.37 -21.04
CA HIS A 42 -21.83 -9.71 -20.82
C HIS A 42 -21.36 -10.30 -19.49
N LEU A 43 -20.07 -10.17 -19.15
CA LEU A 43 -19.54 -10.64 -17.87
C LEU A 43 -20.14 -9.88 -16.68
N LEU A 44 -20.31 -8.56 -16.78
CA LEU A 44 -20.98 -7.76 -15.75
C LEU A 44 -22.45 -8.19 -15.57
N ALA A 45 -23.16 -8.46 -16.66
CA ALA A 45 -24.54 -8.94 -16.61
C ALA A 45 -24.62 -10.32 -15.93
N LEU A 46 -23.71 -11.24 -16.25
CA LEU A 46 -23.63 -12.55 -15.61
C LEU A 46 -23.38 -12.43 -14.10
N LEU A 47 -22.40 -11.61 -13.68
CA LEU A 47 -22.14 -11.37 -12.26
C LEU A 47 -23.31 -10.68 -11.55
N GLY A 48 -24.02 -9.79 -12.24
CA GLY A 48 -25.26 -9.18 -11.76
C GLY A 48 -26.34 -10.23 -11.48
N GLN A 49 -26.58 -11.13 -12.44
CA GLN A 49 -27.53 -12.23 -12.27
C GLN A 49 -27.15 -13.16 -11.12
N VAL A 50 -25.86 -13.49 -10.98
CA VAL A 50 -25.39 -14.28 -9.83
C VAL A 50 -25.69 -13.52 -8.55
N ARG A 51 -25.37 -12.23 -8.46
CA ARG A 51 -25.60 -11.41 -7.27
C ARG A 51 -27.08 -11.31 -6.88
N GLU A 52 -27.98 -11.19 -7.86
CA GLU A 52 -29.42 -11.10 -7.64
C GLU A 52 -30.03 -12.45 -7.21
N ASN A 53 -29.60 -13.54 -7.84
CA ASN A 53 -30.12 -14.87 -7.55
C ASN A 53 -29.47 -15.52 -6.32
N TRP A 54 -28.29 -15.05 -5.93
CA TRP A 54 -27.59 -15.54 -4.76
C TRP A 54 -28.27 -15.04 -3.49
N ARG A 55 -29.03 -15.92 -2.85
CA ARG A 55 -29.59 -15.66 -1.53
C ARG A 55 -28.50 -15.83 -0.49
N LEU A 56 -27.89 -14.72 -0.05
CA LEU A 56 -27.12 -14.74 1.18
C LEU A 56 -28.07 -15.03 2.35
N PRO A 57 -27.74 -15.95 3.26
CA PRO A 57 -28.49 -16.09 4.49
C PRO A 57 -28.42 -14.76 5.25
N GLU A 58 -29.58 -14.23 5.68
CA GLU A 58 -29.60 -13.02 6.48
C GLU A 58 -28.79 -13.24 7.76
N PRO A 59 -27.85 -12.33 8.11
CA PRO A 59 -27.09 -12.45 9.32
C PRO A 59 -28.02 -12.36 10.53
N THR A 60 -27.85 -13.26 11.48
CA THR A 60 -28.60 -13.21 12.75
C THR A 60 -28.33 -11.88 13.46
N ALA A 61 -29.29 -11.42 14.29
CA ALA A 61 -29.15 -10.17 15.07
C ALA A 61 -27.87 -10.14 15.93
N LEU A 62 -27.41 -11.30 16.42
CA LEU A 62 -26.16 -11.40 17.18
C LEU A 62 -24.93 -11.20 16.29
N GLN A 63 -24.91 -11.77 15.08
CA GLN A 63 -23.81 -11.63 14.13
C GLN A 63 -23.69 -10.18 13.62
N SER A 64 -24.83 -9.54 13.30
CA SER A 64 -24.82 -8.14 12.86
C SER A 64 -24.40 -7.19 13.99
N ALA A 65 -24.81 -7.46 15.24
CA ALA A 65 -24.35 -6.69 16.40
C ALA A 65 -22.83 -6.84 16.64
N ARG A 66 -22.30 -8.07 16.53
CA ARG A 66 -20.85 -8.33 16.64
C ARG A 66 -20.05 -7.63 15.54
N LEU A 67 -20.52 -7.71 14.30
CA LEU A 67 -19.89 -7.05 13.15
C LEU A 67 -19.91 -5.53 13.30
N ARG A 68 -21.06 -4.96 13.70
CA ARG A 68 -21.17 -3.52 13.95
C ARG A 68 -20.18 -3.08 15.04
N ARG A 69 -20.06 -3.87 16.11
CA ARG A 69 -19.13 -3.58 17.19
C ARG A 69 -17.68 -3.61 16.72
N SER A 70 -17.27 -4.62 15.95
CA SER A 70 -15.89 -4.70 15.44
C SER A 70 -15.55 -3.56 14.49
N ILE A 71 -16.51 -3.14 13.65
CA ILE A 71 -16.34 -1.96 12.77
C ILE A 71 -16.16 -0.68 13.61
N MET A 72 -17.02 -0.47 14.60
CA MET A 72 -16.93 0.72 15.47
C MET A 72 -15.62 0.76 16.27
N GLU A 73 -15.18 -0.39 16.80
CA GLU A 73 -13.91 -0.50 17.51
C GLU A 73 -12.72 -0.23 16.57
N GLY A 74 -12.77 -0.71 15.32
CA GLY A 74 -11.74 -0.42 14.30
C GLY A 74 -11.65 1.06 13.93
N LEU A 75 -12.80 1.72 13.76
CA LEU A 75 -12.87 3.16 13.48
C LEU A 75 -12.36 4.00 14.66
N ASP A 76 -12.73 3.62 15.88
CA ASP A 76 -12.31 4.31 17.11
C ASP A 76 -10.84 4.06 17.46
N ARG A 77 -10.25 2.97 16.98
CA ARG A 77 -8.80 2.71 17.08
C ARG A 77 -8.01 3.51 16.03
N ARG A 78 -8.56 3.67 14.82
CA ARG A 78 -7.97 4.50 13.77
C ARG A 78 -8.04 5.99 14.09
N SER A 79 -9.13 6.46 14.71
CA SER A 79 -9.26 7.84 15.18
C SER A 79 -8.32 8.16 16.35
N ARG A 80 -8.02 7.18 17.20
CA ARG A 80 -7.09 7.30 18.33
C ARG A 80 -5.63 7.09 17.98
N TRP A 81 -5.27 7.00 16.70
CA TRP A 81 -3.86 6.98 16.33
C TRP A 81 -3.25 8.32 16.78
N PRO A 82 -2.25 8.31 17.70
CA PRO A 82 -1.76 9.53 18.32
C PRO A 82 -0.80 10.20 17.34
N GLY A 83 -1.34 10.78 16.26
CA GLY A 83 -0.59 11.61 15.31
C GLY A 83 -0.23 12.99 15.88
N GLY A 84 -0.58 13.26 17.13
CA GLY A 84 -0.16 14.46 17.84
C GLY A 84 0.92 14.12 18.84
N TRP A 85 2.19 14.20 18.43
CA TRP A 85 3.29 14.38 19.37
C TRP A 85 3.00 15.69 20.14
N PRO A 86 2.73 15.65 21.46
CA PRO A 86 2.48 16.88 22.19
C PRO A 86 3.86 17.49 22.46
N TRP A 87 4.42 18.21 21.49
CA TRP A 87 5.55 19.07 21.77
C TRP A 87 5.00 20.38 22.34
N PRO A 88 5.20 20.69 23.63
CA PRO A 88 4.87 22.01 24.16
C PRO A 88 5.94 22.99 23.69
N LEU A 89 5.89 23.40 22.43
CA LEU A 89 6.88 24.32 21.88
C LEU A 89 6.51 25.78 22.17
N LYS A 90 6.65 26.18 23.43
CA LYS A 90 6.87 27.57 23.82
C LYS A 90 8.36 27.80 24.01
N VAL A 91 9.16 27.70 22.94
CA VAL A 91 10.51 28.28 22.94
C VAL A 91 10.43 29.70 22.40
N PRO A 92 10.95 30.71 23.12
CA PRO A 92 11.02 32.07 22.62
C PRO A 92 12.01 32.11 21.44
N VAL A 93 11.51 32.54 20.29
CA VAL A 93 12.18 32.61 18.98
C VAL A 93 13.56 33.32 18.95
N PRO A 94 13.92 34.29 19.80
CA PRO A 94 15.23 34.96 19.64
C PRO A 94 16.43 34.13 20.10
N ALA A 95 16.24 33.06 20.91
CA ALA A 95 17.38 32.26 21.41
C ALA A 95 17.94 31.29 20.35
N LEU A 96 17.08 30.80 19.45
CA LEU A 96 17.46 29.80 18.45
C LEU A 96 18.26 30.42 17.30
N ALA A 97 17.93 31.66 16.92
CA ALA A 97 18.67 32.41 15.89
C ALA A 97 20.11 32.72 16.31
N GLY A 98 20.34 33.04 17.59
CA GLY A 98 21.68 33.27 18.14
C GLY A 98 22.54 32.00 18.12
N ALA A 99 21.98 30.86 18.53
CA ALA A 99 22.70 29.59 18.53
C ALA A 99 23.12 29.15 17.12
N MET A 100 22.26 29.36 16.11
CA MET A 100 22.57 29.03 14.72
C MET A 100 23.69 29.91 14.16
N MET A 101 23.69 31.22 14.44
CA MET A 101 24.76 32.13 14.03
C MET A 101 26.10 31.77 14.68
N VAL A 102 26.10 31.42 15.98
CA VAL A 102 27.34 31.00 16.67
C VAL A 102 27.87 29.68 16.09
N ALA A 103 26.98 28.72 15.78
CA ALA A 103 27.39 27.46 15.16
C ALA A 103 27.98 27.65 13.76
N LEU A 104 27.42 28.55 12.94
CA LEU A 104 27.95 28.86 11.61
C LEU A 104 29.32 29.55 11.69
N VAL A 105 29.50 30.50 12.61
CA VAL A 105 30.79 31.19 12.79
C VAL A 105 31.85 30.24 13.35
N ALA A 106 31.51 29.40 14.34
CA ALA A 106 32.42 28.41 14.90
C ALA A 106 32.78 27.32 13.88
N GLY A 107 31.80 26.87 13.08
CA GLY A 107 32.02 25.93 11.98
C GLY A 107 32.93 26.51 10.90
N TRP A 108 32.71 27.76 10.48
CA TRP A 108 33.55 28.44 9.49
C TRP A 108 35.00 28.63 9.97
N PHE A 109 35.17 29.10 11.21
CA PHE A 109 36.48 29.34 11.79
C PHE A 109 37.24 28.04 12.07
N GLY A 110 36.53 27.00 12.53
CA GLY A 110 37.08 25.65 12.67
C GLY A 110 37.52 25.06 11.34
N TRP A 111 36.75 25.26 10.27
CA TRP A 111 37.09 24.78 8.93
C TRP A 111 38.32 25.49 8.35
N GLN A 112 38.45 26.81 8.54
CA GLN A 112 39.63 27.55 8.08
C GLN A 112 40.92 27.17 8.81
N GLN A 113 40.85 26.82 10.09
CA GLN A 113 42.03 26.42 10.88
C GLN A 113 42.45 24.97 10.63
N ILE A 114 41.50 24.10 10.26
CA ILE A 114 41.75 22.68 10.02
C ILE A 114 42.05 22.37 8.55
N ALA A 115 41.69 23.22 7.60
CA ALA A 115 41.97 23.00 6.17
C ALA A 115 43.47 23.09 5.87
N PRO A 116 44.18 21.96 5.68
CA PRO A 116 45.52 21.99 5.10
C PRO A 116 45.34 22.19 3.59
N HIS A 117 46.27 22.86 2.93
CA HIS A 117 46.32 22.89 1.47
C HIS A 117 46.27 21.46 0.89
N ARG A 118 45.12 21.06 0.33
CA ARG A 118 45.05 19.94 -0.62
C ARG A 118 44.16 20.30 -1.79
N THR A 119 44.84 20.28 -2.92
CA THR A 119 44.40 20.32 -4.30
C THR A 119 43.43 19.17 -4.60
N GLU A 120 42.48 19.48 -5.49
CA GLU A 120 41.74 18.61 -6.42
C GLU A 120 40.34 18.07 -6.06
N PRO A 121 39.45 17.95 -7.08
CA PRO A 121 38.00 17.93 -6.94
C PRO A 121 37.41 16.53 -7.10
N GLY A 122 36.35 16.22 -6.35
CA GLY A 122 35.58 15.00 -6.54
C GLY A 122 35.05 14.45 -5.22
N GLY A 123 33.73 14.39 -5.08
CA GLY A 123 33.11 13.83 -3.87
C GLY A 123 31.62 14.07 -3.77
N LEU A 124 30.86 13.74 -4.82
CA LEU A 124 29.41 13.56 -4.78
C LEU A 124 29.04 12.26 -4.01
N ASP A 125 29.74 11.92 -2.92
CA ASP A 125 29.64 10.61 -2.23
C ASP A 125 28.72 10.65 -0.99
N SER A 126 28.18 11.81 -0.62
CA SER A 126 27.27 11.93 0.54
C SER A 126 25.80 11.71 0.20
N GLU A 127 25.36 12.04 -1.02
CA GLU A 127 23.96 11.81 -1.42
C GLU A 127 23.69 10.34 -1.79
N GLU A 128 24.68 9.62 -2.32
CA GLU A 128 24.53 8.21 -2.70
C GLU A 128 24.43 7.26 -1.49
N ARG A 129 25.11 7.57 -0.38
CA ARG A 129 25.02 6.77 0.87
C ARG A 129 23.66 6.86 1.57
N LEU A 130 22.90 7.93 1.35
CA LEU A 130 21.57 8.11 1.93
C LEU A 130 20.50 7.30 1.16
N LEU A 131 20.65 7.15 -0.16
CA LEU A 131 19.72 6.39 -1.00
C LEU A 131 19.88 4.86 -0.87
N VAL A 132 21.08 4.37 -0.53
CA VAL A 132 21.32 2.93 -0.31
C VAL A 132 20.68 2.45 1.01
N GLN A 133 20.67 3.29 2.05
CA GLN A 133 20.12 2.92 3.36
C GLN A 133 18.58 2.84 3.37
N GLU A 134 17.88 3.56 2.48
CA GLU A 134 16.42 3.49 2.37
C GLU A 134 15.94 2.22 1.62
N LYS A 135 16.83 1.55 0.88
CA LYS A 135 16.49 0.36 0.09
C LYS A 135 16.55 -0.94 0.89
N ASP A 136 17.42 -1.01 1.89
CA ASP A 136 17.59 -2.19 2.78
C ASP A 136 16.48 -2.31 3.84
N LEU A 137 15.62 -1.29 4.01
CA LEU A 137 14.50 -1.28 4.98
C LEU A 137 13.15 -1.78 4.41
N LEU A 138 13.09 -2.07 3.11
CA LEU A 138 11.94 -2.71 2.46
C LEU A 138 12.10 -4.25 2.39
N GLU A 139 13.22 -4.76 2.92
CA GLU A 139 13.64 -6.15 2.85
C GLU A 139 13.44 -6.93 4.18
N ASP A 140 12.60 -6.42 5.09
CA ASP A 140 12.00 -7.19 6.19
C ASP A 140 10.62 -7.71 5.72
N MET A 141 10.52 -8.76 4.89
CA MET A 141 10.67 -10.17 5.26
C MET A 141 9.85 -10.65 6.47
N GLU A 142 8.66 -10.08 6.74
CA GLU A 142 7.71 -10.69 7.72
C GLU A 142 6.30 -10.98 7.14
N LEU A 143 6.13 -10.95 5.81
CA LEU A 143 4.79 -11.10 5.18
C LEU A 143 4.62 -12.36 4.32
N LEU A 144 5.36 -13.44 4.59
CA LEU A 144 5.16 -14.75 3.94
C LEU A 144 5.17 -15.92 4.94
N GLU A 145 4.82 -15.69 6.20
CA GLU A 145 4.71 -16.75 7.22
C GLU A 145 3.27 -17.27 7.42
N ASP A 146 2.41 -17.23 6.40
CA ASP A 146 1.00 -17.71 6.55
C ASP A 146 0.48 -18.55 5.37
N MET A 147 1.35 -19.16 4.57
CA MET A 147 0.93 -20.07 3.49
C MET A 147 0.58 -21.50 3.96
N GLU A 148 0.93 -21.88 5.20
CA GLU A 148 0.72 -23.25 5.72
C GLU A 148 -0.64 -23.48 6.38
N VAL A 149 -1.37 -22.41 6.73
CA VAL A 149 -2.66 -22.51 7.43
C VAL A 149 -3.80 -22.95 6.49
N ILE A 150 -3.70 -22.62 5.20
CA ILE A 150 -4.73 -22.95 4.20
C ILE A 150 -4.73 -24.47 3.87
N GLN A 151 -3.55 -25.11 3.84
CA GLN A 151 -3.47 -26.55 3.51
C GLN A 151 -4.10 -27.45 4.58
N ARG A 152 -4.10 -27.06 5.86
CA ARG A 152 -4.76 -27.83 6.92
C ARG A 152 -6.29 -27.75 6.86
N LEU A 153 -6.85 -26.68 6.30
CA LEU A 153 -8.30 -26.53 6.13
C LEU A 153 -8.86 -27.43 5.04
N VAL A 154 -8.10 -27.70 3.97
CA VAL A 154 -8.50 -28.65 2.91
C VAL A 154 -8.51 -30.08 3.43
N GLN A 155 -7.51 -30.49 4.22
CA GLN A 155 -7.43 -31.86 4.74
C GLN A 155 -8.55 -32.22 5.74
N ILE A 156 -9.12 -31.24 6.45
CA ILE A 156 -10.23 -31.50 7.39
C ILE A 156 -11.57 -31.61 6.65
N LEU A 157 -11.76 -30.89 5.54
CA LEU A 157 -12.97 -30.99 4.71
C LEU A 157 -13.03 -32.34 3.98
N ASP A 158 -11.92 -32.77 3.40
CA ASP A 158 -11.85 -34.04 2.65
C ASP A 158 -12.09 -35.26 3.56
N LYS A 159 -11.62 -35.20 4.81
CA LYS A 159 -11.83 -36.27 5.80
C LYS A 159 -13.26 -36.34 6.34
N LYS A 160 -14.04 -35.25 6.24
CA LYS A 160 -15.42 -35.20 6.73
C LYS A 160 -16.42 -35.69 5.70
N GLU A 161 -16.10 -35.63 4.41
CA GLU A 161 -16.91 -36.19 3.33
C GLU A 161 -16.74 -37.72 3.19
N ALA A 162 -15.60 -38.27 3.62
CA ALA A 162 -15.34 -39.72 3.58
C ALA A 162 -15.97 -40.54 4.75
N VAL A 163 -16.70 -39.89 5.67
CA VAL A 163 -17.30 -40.52 6.88
C VAL A 163 -18.84 -40.42 6.88
N LEU A 164 -19.44 -39.97 5.79
CA LEU A 164 -20.89 -40.07 5.52
C LEU A 164 -21.15 -41.08 4.40
#